data_AF-A0A3A0DDB4-F1
#
_entry.id   AF-A0A3A0DDB4-F1
#
_cell.length_a   1.000
_cell.length_b   1.000
_cell.length_c   1.000
_cell.angle_alpha   90.00
_cell.angle_beta   90.00
_cell.angle_gamma   90.00
#
_symmetry.space_group_name_H-M   'P 1'
#
loop_
_entity.id
_entity.type
_entity.pdbx_description
1 polymer ?
#
loop_
_entity_poly.entity_id
_entity_poly.type
_entity_poly.pdbx_seq_one_letter_code
_entity_poly.pdbx_strand_id
1 'polypeptide(L)'
;MAKRLLLPQHLDDLRGSGLSDATIAAARFYSETDPREVARLLNRKRVDESLAPALVIPFFGLDGEPTDFARVKPDRPPVDSKGKAAKYLQPSETPLRAYYPPRAIVLILNPAGPLIIVEGEKKALAIAS
;
A
#
# COMPACT_ATOMS: atom_id res chain seq x y z
N MET A 1 11.13 -15.47 -6.69
CA MET A 1 9.74 -15.01 -6.45
C MET A 1 9.16 -14.53 -7.78
N ALA A 2 7.90 -14.85 -8.08
CA ALA A 2 7.27 -14.38 -9.31
C ALA A 2 7.17 -12.85 -9.30
N LYS A 3 7.54 -12.21 -10.42
CA LYS A 3 7.41 -10.76 -10.61
C LYS A 3 5.93 -10.40 -10.54
N ARG A 4 5.51 -9.68 -9.51
CA ARG A 4 4.12 -9.22 -9.40
C ARG A 4 3.86 -8.12 -10.43
N LEU A 5 2.70 -8.16 -11.07
CA LEU A 5 2.29 -7.22 -12.11
C LEU A 5 2.00 -5.84 -11.50
N LEU A 6 2.41 -4.77 -12.17
CA LEU A 6 2.00 -3.40 -11.85
C LEU A 6 1.38 -2.80 -13.11
N LEU A 7 0.07 -2.54 -13.08
CA LEU A 7 -0.69 -1.98 -14.20
C LEU A 7 -0.28 -0.53 -14.49
N PRO A 8 -0.36 -0.07 -15.75
CA PRO A 8 0.07 1.27 -16.13
C PRO A 8 -0.57 2.40 -15.29
N GLN A 9 -1.89 2.35 -15.06
CA GLN A 9 -2.58 3.40 -14.29
C GLN A 9 -2.12 3.46 -12.83
N HIS A 10 -1.73 2.31 -12.24
CA HIS A 10 -1.19 2.28 -10.88
C HIS A 10 0.25 2.80 -10.84
N LEU A 11 1.06 2.51 -11.87
CA LEU A 11 2.40 3.07 -11.99
C LEU A 11 2.36 4.59 -12.15
N ASP A 12 1.45 5.10 -12.98
CA ASP A 12 1.24 6.54 -13.18
C ASP A 12 0.75 7.22 -11.89
N ASP A 13 -0.17 6.59 -11.14
CA ASP A 13 -0.62 7.07 -9.83
C ASP A 13 0.51 7.10 -8.78
N LEU A 14 1.45 6.15 -8.82
CA LEU A 14 2.63 6.14 -7.94
C LEU A 14 3.62 7.24 -8.33
N ARG A 15 3.95 7.38 -9.62
CA ARG A 15 4.85 8.42 -10.13
C ARG A 15 4.28 9.82 -9.94
N GLY A 16 2.98 10.01 -10.18
CA GLY A 16 2.25 11.25 -9.91
C GLY A 16 2.20 11.62 -8.43
N SER A 17 2.50 10.66 -7.54
CA SER A 17 2.69 10.91 -6.10
C SER A 17 4.13 11.27 -5.72
N GLY A 18 5.02 11.48 -6.71
CA GLY A 18 6.42 11.86 -6.51
C GLY A 18 7.35 10.69 -6.20
N LEU A 19 6.94 9.44 -6.44
CA LEU A 19 7.79 8.28 -6.17
C LEU A 19 8.70 7.96 -7.36
N SER A 20 10.00 7.78 -7.09
CA SER A 20 10.96 7.29 -8.08
C SER A 20 10.73 5.80 -8.40
N ASP A 21 11.15 5.36 -9.59
CA ASP A 21 11.05 3.94 -9.97
C ASP A 21 11.82 3.02 -9.00
N ALA A 22 12.94 3.49 -8.43
CA ALA A 22 13.71 2.76 -7.44
C ALA A 22 12.93 2.61 -6.12
N THR A 23 12.22 3.64 -5.69
CA THR A 23 11.36 3.61 -4.50
C THR A 23 10.14 2.72 -4.73
N ILE A 24 9.52 2.80 -5.91
CA ILE A 24 8.39 1.94 -6.31
C ILE A 24 8.79 0.47 -6.30
N ALA A 25 9.96 0.15 -6.87
CA ALA A 25 10.49 -1.21 -6.88
C ALA A 25 10.79 -1.71 -5.45
N ALA A 26 11.43 -0.89 -4.62
CA ALA A 26 11.76 -1.25 -3.24
C ALA A 26 10.50 -1.47 -2.36
N ALA A 27 9.45 -0.69 -2.59
CA ALA A 27 8.17 -0.80 -1.88
C ALA A 27 7.30 -1.98 -2.33
N ARG A 28 7.73 -2.73 -3.36
CA ARG A 28 7.08 -3.96 -3.86
C ARG A 28 5.57 -3.79 -4.15
N PHE A 29 5.14 -2.60 -4.58
CA PHE A 29 3.78 -2.36 -5.03
C PHE A 29 3.39 -3.34 -6.13
N TYR A 30 2.12 -3.73 -6.16
CA TYR A 30 1.59 -4.54 -7.25
C TYR A 30 0.11 -4.27 -7.46
N SER A 31 -0.41 -4.74 -8.59
CA SER A 31 -1.82 -4.70 -8.95
C SER A 31 -2.44 -6.06 -8.70
N GLU A 32 -3.53 -6.08 -7.95
CA GLU A 32 -4.38 -7.26 -7.85
C GLU A 32 -5.57 -7.10 -8.78
N THR A 33 -5.82 -8.08 -9.64
CA THR A 33 -6.90 -8.08 -10.63
C THR A 33 -7.98 -9.10 -10.31
N ASP A 34 -7.73 -10.05 -9.41
CA ASP A 34 -8.72 -11.02 -8.95
C ASP A 34 -9.48 -10.47 -7.72
N PRO A 35 -10.80 -10.21 -7.81
CA PRO A 35 -11.61 -9.81 -6.66
C PRO A 35 -11.53 -10.78 -5.48
N ARG A 36 -11.27 -12.08 -5.71
CA ARG A 36 -11.12 -13.08 -4.63
C ARG A 36 -9.86 -12.83 -3.82
N GLU A 37 -8.76 -12.50 -4.48
CA GLU A 37 -7.51 -12.11 -3.80
C GLU A 37 -7.65 -10.75 -3.12
N VAL A 38 -8.37 -9.79 -3.72
CA VAL A 38 -8.72 -8.53 -3.03
C VAL A 38 -9.53 -8.80 -1.76
N ALA A 39 -10.51 -9.72 -1.79
CA ALA A 39 -11.27 -10.12 -0.61
C ALA A 39 -10.36 -10.74 0.46
N ARG A 40 -9.44 -11.63 0.07
CA ARG A 40 -8.46 -12.25 0.97
C ARG A 40 -7.57 -11.19 1.62
N LEU A 41 -7.02 -10.26 0.83
CA LEU A 41 -6.21 -9.15 1.33
C LEU A 41 -7.00 -8.28 2.31
N LEU A 42 -8.29 -8.03 2.04
CA LEU A 42 -9.14 -7.22 2.92
C LEU A 42 -9.72 -7.99 4.11
N ASN A 43 -9.32 -9.25 4.35
CA ASN A 43 -9.91 -10.13 5.36
C ASN A 43 -11.45 -10.18 5.27
N ARG A 44 -11.97 -10.40 4.06
CA ARG A 44 -13.40 -10.47 3.75
C ARG A 44 -13.70 -11.77 3.02
N LYS A 45 -14.87 -12.35 3.27
CA LYS A 45 -15.34 -13.56 2.56
C LYS A 45 -15.53 -13.33 1.05
N ARG A 46 -15.97 -12.13 0.68
CA ARG A 46 -16.16 -11.67 -0.69
C ARG A 46 -16.12 -10.15 -0.74
N VAL A 47 -15.88 -9.61 -1.94
CA VAL A 47 -16.02 -8.20 -2.26
C VAL A 47 -16.78 -8.03 -3.56
N ASP A 48 -17.23 -6.81 -3.83
CA ASP A 48 -17.76 -6.45 -5.15
C ASP A 48 -16.67 -6.55 -6.21
N GLU A 49 -17.00 -7.02 -7.41
CA GLU A 49 -16.05 -7.18 -8.52
C GLU A 49 -15.40 -5.85 -8.91
N SER A 50 -16.08 -4.73 -8.72
CA SER A 50 -15.54 -3.39 -8.98
C SER A 50 -14.38 -2.99 -8.08
N LEU A 51 -14.14 -3.70 -6.96
CA LEU A 51 -12.96 -3.46 -6.14
C LEU A 51 -11.66 -3.96 -6.79
N ALA A 52 -11.73 -4.72 -7.88
CA ALA A 52 -10.59 -5.03 -8.72
C ALA A 52 -10.75 -4.36 -10.11
N PRO A 53 -9.64 -3.96 -10.76
CA PRO A 53 -8.28 -4.01 -10.27
C PRO A 53 -8.00 -3.01 -9.14
N ALA A 54 -7.00 -3.31 -8.32
CA ALA A 54 -6.58 -2.46 -7.24
C ALA A 54 -5.06 -2.42 -7.07
N LEU A 55 -4.54 -1.27 -6.67
CA LEU A 55 -3.17 -1.11 -6.22
C LEU A 55 -3.04 -1.66 -4.80
N VAL A 56 -2.15 -2.61 -4.60
CA VAL A 56 -1.82 -3.16 -3.29
C VAL A 56 -0.55 -2.51 -2.76
N ILE A 57 -0.63 -2.09 -1.49
CA ILE A 57 0.43 -1.41 -0.73
C ILE A 57 0.87 -2.37 0.39
N PRO A 58 1.94 -3.16 0.18
CA PRO A 58 2.44 -4.06 1.21
C PRO A 58 3.03 -3.27 2.38
N PHE A 59 2.80 -3.75 3.60
CA PHE A 59 3.51 -3.25 4.77
C PHE A 59 4.72 -4.13 5.04
N PHE A 60 5.78 -3.52 5.57
CA PHE A 60 7.06 -4.19 5.81
C PHE A 60 7.35 -4.31 7.31
N GLY A 61 7.97 -5.40 7.70
CA GLY A 61 8.57 -5.55 9.02
C GLY A 61 9.84 -4.72 9.15
N LEU A 62 10.38 -4.65 10.37
CA LEU A 62 11.68 -4.00 10.65
C LEU A 62 12.87 -4.81 10.11
N ASP A 63 12.62 -6.01 9.58
CA ASP A 63 13.57 -6.84 8.83
C ASP A 63 13.62 -6.47 7.33
N GLY A 64 12.76 -5.57 6.85
CA GLY A 64 12.68 -5.19 5.45
C GLY A 64 11.89 -6.14 4.57
N GLU A 65 11.23 -7.15 5.15
CA GLU A 65 10.39 -8.08 4.42
C GLU A 65 8.90 -7.73 4.52
N PRO A 66 8.10 -7.99 3.46
CA PRO A 66 6.66 -7.79 3.50
C PRO A 66 5.99 -8.64 4.57
N THR A 67 5.12 -8.01 5.34
CA THR A 67 4.19 -8.66 6.26
C THR A 67 3.00 -9.27 5.51
N ASP A 68 2.13 -9.96 6.24
CA ASP A 68 0.82 -10.40 5.77
C ASP A 68 -0.20 -9.26 5.59
N PHE A 69 0.13 -8.07 6.10
CA PHE A 69 -0.73 -6.90 6.05
C PHE A 69 -0.44 -6.04 4.81
N ALA A 70 -1.52 -5.62 4.15
CA ALA A 70 -1.46 -4.67 3.06
C ALA A 70 -2.70 -3.77 3.08
N ARG A 71 -2.55 -2.54 2.57
CA ARG A 71 -3.71 -1.71 2.20
C ARG A 71 -3.97 -1.83 0.71
N VAL A 72 -5.23 -1.70 0.34
CA VAL A 72 -5.68 -1.82 -1.05
C VAL A 72 -6.30 -0.51 -1.47
N LYS A 73 -5.91 0.00 -2.64
CA LYS A 73 -6.51 1.17 -3.31
C LYS A 73 -7.18 0.70 -4.60
N PRO A 74 -8.49 0.42 -4.57
CA PRO A 74 -9.25 0.06 -5.77
C PRO A 74 -9.27 1.21 -6.79
N ASP A 75 -9.31 0.87 -8.08
CA ASP A 75 -9.57 1.86 -9.14
C ASP A 75 -10.97 2.49 -9.00
N ARG A 76 -11.93 1.72 -8.48
CA ARG A 76 -13.30 2.17 -8.17
C ARG A 76 -13.58 2.02 -6.68
N PRO A 77 -13.12 2.97 -5.84
CA PRO A 77 -13.29 2.87 -4.40
C PRO A 77 -14.78 2.92 -4.01
N PRO A 78 -15.19 2.19 -2.97
CA PRO A 78 -16.55 2.27 -2.48
C PRO A 78 -16.82 3.67 -1.93
N VAL A 79 -18.05 4.15 -2.13
CA VAL A 79 -18.48 5.47 -1.72
C VAL A 79 -19.43 5.31 -0.54
N ASP A 80 -19.24 6.10 0.52
CA ASP A 80 -20.12 6.09 1.67
C ASP A 80 -21.47 6.78 1.38
N SER A 81 -22.40 6.70 2.34
CA SER A 81 -23.72 7.32 2.21
C SER A 81 -23.69 8.85 2.10
N LYS A 82 -22.54 9.49 2.34
CA LYS A 82 -22.31 10.94 2.21
C LYS A 82 -21.58 11.30 0.91
N GLY A 83 -21.37 10.34 0.01
CA GLY A 83 -20.68 10.57 -1.25
C GLY A 83 -19.14 10.60 -1.14
N LYS A 84 -18.56 10.23 0.02
CA LYS A 84 -17.10 10.22 0.20
C LYS A 84 -16.52 8.86 -0.18
N ALA A 85 -15.58 8.86 -1.12
CA ALA A 85 -14.87 7.66 -1.55
C ALA A 85 -13.84 7.19 -0.50
N ALA A 86 -13.93 5.93 -0.11
CA ALA A 86 -12.92 5.26 0.72
C ALA A 86 -11.77 4.75 -0.16
N LYS A 87 -10.87 5.67 -0.52
CA LYS A 87 -9.77 5.43 -1.48
C LYS A 87 -8.78 4.34 -1.02
N TYR A 88 -8.54 4.23 0.28
CA TYR A 88 -7.62 3.24 0.85
C TYR A 88 -8.38 2.34 1.81
N LEU A 89 -8.38 1.04 1.51
CA LEU A 89 -9.06 0.01 2.26
C LEU A 89 -8.05 -0.79 3.08
N GLN A 90 -8.39 -1.03 4.34
CA GLN A 90 -7.61 -1.85 5.28
C GLN A 90 -8.31 -3.20 5.48
N PRO A 91 -7.58 -4.28 5.81
CA PRO A 91 -8.20 -5.54 6.18
C PRO A 91 -9.13 -5.39 7.38
N SER A 92 -10.31 -5.99 7.32
CA SER A 92 -11.30 -5.95 8.40
C SER A 92 -10.76 -6.58 9.68
N GLU A 93 -11.20 -6.09 10.83
CA GLU A 93 -10.87 -6.64 12.16
C GLU A 93 -9.36 -6.67 12.48
N THR A 94 -8.58 -5.79 11.85
CA THR A 94 -7.15 -5.63 12.12
C THR A 94 -6.84 -4.30 12.79
N PRO A 95 -5.89 -4.26 13.75
CA PRO A 95 -5.42 -3.00 14.32
C PRO A 95 -4.73 -2.15 13.25
N LEU A 96 -4.68 -0.83 13.48
CA LEU A 96 -3.86 0.07 12.66
C LEU A 96 -2.38 -0.34 12.78
N ARG A 97 -1.65 -0.26 11.65
CA ARG A 97 -0.21 -0.51 11.60
C ARG A 97 0.51 0.73 11.11
N ALA A 98 1.67 1.01 11.70
CA ALA A 98 2.60 2.01 11.18
C ALA A 98 3.22 1.47 9.88
N TYR A 99 3.39 2.36 8.91
CA TYR A 99 4.05 2.03 7.65
C TYR A 99 5.53 2.41 7.74
N TYR A 100 6.41 1.45 7.50
CA TYR A 100 7.85 1.64 7.46
C TYR A 100 8.34 1.54 6.01
N PRO A 101 8.81 2.65 5.39
CA PRO A 101 9.42 2.57 4.07
C PRO A 101 10.63 1.63 4.10
N PRO A 102 10.71 0.60 3.23
CA PRO A 102 11.73 -0.44 3.34
C PRO A 102 13.16 0.11 3.27
N ARG A 103 13.38 1.20 2.50
CA ARG A 103 14.68 1.87 2.40
C ARG A 103 15.05 2.72 3.62
N ALA A 104 14.09 3.08 4.46
CA ALA A 104 14.28 3.92 5.64
C ALA A 104 14.42 3.11 6.94
N ILE A 105 14.25 1.79 6.92
CA ILE A 105 14.25 0.96 8.15
C ILE A 105 15.51 1.16 8.99
N VAL A 106 16.69 1.18 8.37
CA VAL A 106 17.96 1.41 9.09
C VAL A 106 17.98 2.78 9.79
N LEU A 107 17.39 3.80 9.17
CA LEU A 107 17.28 5.15 9.75
C LEU A 107 16.23 5.19 10.86
N ILE A 108 15.11 4.48 10.69
CA ILE A 108 14.03 4.37 11.69
C ILE A 108 14.54 3.69 12.97
N LEU A 109 15.43 2.69 12.83
CA LEU A 109 16.02 1.98 13.96
C LEU A 109 17.13 2.77 14.67
N ASN A 110 17.55 3.92 14.15
CA ASN A 110 18.56 4.75 14.79
C ASN A 110 17.92 5.69 15.83
N PRO A 111 18.10 5.45 17.15
CA PRO A 111 17.47 6.27 18.18
C PRO A 111 18.04 7.69 18.28
N ALA A 112 19.19 7.96 17.66
CA ALA A 112 19.80 9.30 17.65
C ALA A 112 19.30 10.17 16.48
N GLY A 113 18.56 9.60 15.52
CA GLY A 113 18.00 10.31 14.38
C GLY A 113 16.62 10.92 14.68
N PRO A 114 16.23 11.99 13.98
CA PRO A 114 14.86 12.50 14.07
C PRO A 114 13.87 11.50 13.47
N LEU A 115 12.73 11.31 14.13
CA LEU A 115 11.62 10.52 13.58
C LEU A 115 10.62 11.44 12.88
N ILE A 116 10.41 11.22 11.58
CA ILE A 116 9.44 11.95 10.77
C ILE A 116 8.17 11.10 10.64
N ILE A 117 7.04 11.65 11.10
CA ILE A 117 5.72 11.01 11.00
C ILE A 117 4.88 11.78 9.98
N VAL A 118 4.26 11.05 9.05
CA VAL A 118 3.38 11.61 8.02
C VAL A 118 2.09 10.81 7.90
N GLU A 119 1.07 11.42 7.31
CA GLU A 119 -0.28 10.85 7.24
C GLU A 119 -0.43 9.60 6.35
N GLY A 120 0.48 9.34 5.42
CA GLY A 120 0.25 8.30 4.39
C GLY A 120 1.51 7.64 3.85
N GLU A 121 1.35 6.42 3.34
CA GLU A 121 2.42 5.52 2.91
C GLU A 121 3.22 6.12 1.75
N LYS A 122 2.53 6.71 0.77
CA LYS A 122 3.19 7.37 -0.37
C LYS A 122 4.00 8.60 0.06
N LYS A 123 3.51 9.38 1.03
CA LYS A 123 4.28 10.50 1.59
C LYS A 123 5.52 9.99 2.32
N ALA A 124 5.38 8.90 3.10
CA ALA A 124 6.50 8.29 3.81
C ALA A 124 7.57 7.77 2.83
N LEU A 125 7.14 7.14 1.74
CA LEU A 125 8.03 6.69 0.66
C LEU A 125 8.71 7.84 -0.09
N ALA A 126 8.01 8.94 -0.34
CA ALA A 126 8.59 10.10 -1.02
C ALA A 126 9.72 10.73 -0.18
N ILE A 127 9.55 10.78 1.15
CA ILE A 127 10.60 11.27 2.07
C ILE A 127 11.79 10.28 2.11
N ALA A 128 11.52 8.99 1.98
CA ALA A 128 12.51 7.91 2.00
C ALA A 128 13.11 7.57 0.62
N SER A 129 12.92 8.44 -0.38
CA SER A 129 13.29 8.19 -1.78
C SER A 129 14.76 8.44 -2.09
#